data_AF-A0A9B0TQ71-F1
#
_entry.id   AF-A0A9B0TQ71-F1
#
_cell.length_a   1.000
_cell.length_b   1.000
_cell.length_c   1.000
_cell.angle_alpha   90.00
_cell.angle_beta   90.00
_cell.angle_gamma   90.00
#
_symmetry.space_group_name_H-M   'P 1'
#
loop_
_entity.id
_entity.type
_entity.pdbx_description
1 polymer ?
#
loop_
_entity_poly.entity_id
_entity_poly.type
_entity_poly.pdbx_seq_one_letter_code
_entity_poly.pdbx_strand_id
1 'polypeptide(L)'
;MEPCLSLALLADSMGLVINLVALSTDFWIEVVGPIAIHAGLWLKGPVEDYIHVTQGFSISAALLSLVALIFLVWSFIPLLTAPAHSLLVSTKTAFAAALCMIVAMSVYTSENLHKRVHSQLQVSFGWSFYLGWISAILLLFAGALSLAAHCGSRRAEYRSI
;
A
#
# COMPACT_ATOMS: atom_id res chain seq x y z
N MET A 1 19.11 -16.79 0.49
CA MET A 1 18.80 -15.36 0.63
C MET A 1 17.99 -14.82 -0.55
N GLU A 2 18.32 -15.27 -1.77
CA GLU A 2 17.57 -15.00 -3.01
C GLU A 2 16.02 -15.14 -2.93
N PRO A 3 15.43 -16.21 -2.36
CA PRO A 3 13.97 -16.40 -2.46
C PRO A 3 13.15 -15.37 -1.69
N CYS A 4 13.63 -14.90 -0.52
CA CYS A 4 12.93 -13.88 0.26
C CYS A 4 12.93 -12.54 -0.46
N LEU A 5 14.02 -12.22 -1.17
CA LEU A 5 14.19 -10.96 -1.88
C LEU A 5 13.33 -10.92 -3.15
N SER A 6 13.26 -12.04 -3.90
CA SER A 6 12.34 -12.18 -5.03
C SER A 6 10.87 -12.14 -4.61
N LEU A 7 10.52 -12.77 -3.48
CA LEU A 7 9.17 -12.70 -2.92
C LEU A 7 8.83 -11.29 -2.44
N ALA A 8 9.78 -10.57 -1.84
CA ALA A 8 9.59 -9.18 -1.45
C ALA A 8 9.32 -8.27 -2.66
N LEU A 9 10.06 -8.45 -3.76
CA LEU A 9 9.83 -7.73 -5.02
C LEU A 9 8.44 -8.00 -5.58
N LEU A 10 8.04 -9.27 -5.60
CA LEU A 10 6.74 -9.66 -6.13
C LEU A 10 5.61 -9.09 -5.27
N ALA A 11 5.74 -9.14 -3.94
CA ALA A 11 4.76 -8.58 -3.01
C ALA A 11 4.65 -7.06 -3.13
N ASP A 12 5.78 -6.34 -3.21
CA ASP A 12 5.80 -4.88 -3.33
C ASP A 12 5.26 -4.42 -4.69
N SER A 13 5.67 -5.06 -5.79
CA SER A 13 5.17 -4.73 -7.13
C SER A 13 3.66 -4.99 -7.26
N MET A 14 3.17 -6.13 -6.75
CA MET A 14 1.73 -6.40 -6.70
C MET A 14 1.00 -5.39 -5.81
N GLY A 15 1.54 -5.08 -4.63
CA GLY A 15 0.98 -4.08 -3.72
C GLY A 15 0.87 -2.69 -4.36
N LEU A 16 1.90 -2.27 -5.09
CA LEU A 16 1.95 -1.00 -5.81
C LEU A 16 0.93 -0.95 -6.95
N VAL A 17 0.87 -1.99 -7.79
CA VAL A 17 -0.10 -2.07 -8.90
C VAL A 17 -1.52 -2.05 -8.36
N ILE A 18 -1.81 -2.81 -7.31
CA ILE A 18 -3.13 -2.84 -6.69
C ILE A 18 -3.48 -1.47 -6.09
N ASN A 19 -2.53 -0.76 -5.48
CA ASN A 19 -2.74 0.60 -4.99
C ASN A 19 -3.08 1.57 -6.14
N LEU A 20 -2.32 1.52 -7.24
CA LEU A 20 -2.57 2.35 -8.42
C LEU A 20 -3.93 2.06 -9.05
N VAL A 21 -4.33 0.79 -9.12
CA VAL A 21 -5.66 0.39 -9.59
C VAL A 21 -6.74 0.93 -8.65
N ALA A 22 -6.57 0.79 -7.33
CA ALA A 22 -7.51 1.34 -6.35
C ALA A 22 -7.64 2.87 -6.48
N LEU A 23 -6.53 3.59 -6.67
CA LEU A 23 -6.51 5.05 -6.87
C LEU A 23 -7.16 5.50 -8.18
N SER A 24 -7.02 4.72 -9.25
CA SER A 24 -7.52 5.07 -10.59
C SER A 24 -8.97 4.67 -10.83
N THR A 25 -9.53 3.80 -9.99
CA THR A 25 -10.87 3.25 -10.20
C THR A 25 -11.91 4.00 -9.38
N ASP A 26 -13.06 4.26 -10.00
CA ASP A 26 -14.14 5.02 -9.38
C ASP A 26 -15.10 4.14 -8.54
N PHE A 27 -14.67 2.94 -8.14
CA PHE A 27 -15.51 1.93 -7.49
C PHE A 27 -15.23 1.83 -5.98
N TRP A 28 -15.16 2.97 -5.30
CA TRP A 28 -14.93 3.01 -3.84
C TRP A 28 -16.23 2.89 -3.04
N ILE A 29 -17.28 3.58 -3.49
CA ILE A 29 -18.63 3.49 -2.93
C ILE A 29 -19.62 3.11 -4.02
N GLU A 30 -20.48 2.13 -3.69
CA GLU A 30 -21.67 1.79 -4.45
C GLU A 30 -22.90 2.23 -3.64
N VAL A 31 -23.67 3.17 -4.19
CA VAL A 31 -24.99 3.50 -3.66
C VAL A 31 -25.99 2.53 -4.27
N VAL A 32 -26.59 1.67 -3.43
CA VAL A 32 -27.60 0.70 -3.89
C VAL A 32 -28.91 1.44 -4.11
N GLY A 33 -29.21 1.75 -5.37
CA GLY A 33 -30.49 2.31 -5.84
C GLY A 33 -30.96 1.60 -7.12
N PRO A 34 -32.11 1.99 -7.71
CA PRO A 34 -32.58 1.43 -8.98
C PRO A 34 -31.60 1.64 -10.15
N ILE A 35 -30.65 2.56 -9.99
CA ILE A 35 -29.46 2.72 -10.83
C ILE A 35 -28.26 2.78 -9.88
N ALA A 36 -27.32 1.85 -10.01
CA ALA A 36 -26.10 1.85 -9.20
C ALA A 36 -25.21 3.03 -9.61
N ILE A 37 -25.05 4.00 -8.72
CA ILE A 37 -24.15 5.14 -8.92
C ILE A 37 -22.84 4.80 -8.25
N HIS A 38 -21.77 4.75 -9.05
CA HIS A 38 -20.42 4.49 -8.61
C HIS A 38 -19.74 5.84 -8.34
N ALA A 39 -19.22 6.01 -7.13
CA ALA A 39 -18.49 7.20 -6.73
C ALA A 39 -17.02 6.85 -6.46
N GLY A 40 -16.15 7.45 -7.26
CA GLY A 40 -14.72 7.32 -7.12
C GLY A 40 -14.13 8.23 -6.06
N LEU A 41 -12.85 8.01 -5.77
CA LEU A 41 -12.10 8.89 -4.89
C LEU A 41 -11.93 10.31 -5.50
N TRP A 42 -12.06 10.45 -6.83
CA TRP A 42 -11.94 11.71 -7.57
C TRP A 42 -13.30 12.31 -7.93
N LEU A 43 -14.11 12.62 -6.92
CA LEU A 43 -15.40 13.28 -7.12
C LEU A 43 -15.22 14.75 -7.58
N LYS A 44 -15.92 15.15 -8.64
CA LYS A 44 -15.94 16.53 -9.17
C LYS A 44 -16.92 17.47 -8.45
N GLY A 45 -17.25 17.20 -7.18
CA GLY A 45 -18.23 17.95 -6.38
C GLY A 45 -17.58 18.64 -5.16
N PRO A 46 -18.37 19.21 -4.22
CA PRO A 46 -17.85 19.65 -2.93
C PRO A 46 -17.24 18.45 -2.20
N VAL A 47 -15.91 18.40 -2.20
CA VAL A 47 -15.13 17.30 -1.64
C VAL A 47 -15.05 17.51 -0.14
N GLU A 48 -15.47 16.51 0.62
CA GLU A 48 -15.30 16.52 2.07
C GLU A 48 -13.84 16.26 2.45
N ASP A 49 -13.36 16.91 3.50
CA ASP A 49 -11.95 16.94 3.91
C ASP A 49 -11.32 15.54 4.07
N TYR A 50 -12.09 14.53 4.51
CA TYR A 50 -11.60 13.17 4.68
C TYR A 50 -11.19 12.48 3.36
N ILE A 51 -11.78 12.90 2.23
CA ILE A 51 -11.42 12.38 0.90
C ILE A 51 -10.02 12.87 0.53
N HIS A 52 -9.71 14.15 0.78
CA HIS A 52 -8.38 14.70 0.55
C HIS A 52 -7.30 14.02 1.41
N VAL A 53 -7.64 13.72 2.67
CA VAL A 53 -6.77 12.94 3.56
C VAL A 53 -6.52 11.54 2.99
N THR A 54 -7.58 10.84 2.56
CA THR A 54 -7.49 9.49 1.99
C THR A 54 -6.66 9.47 0.69
N GLN A 55 -6.84 10.48 -0.18
CA GLN A 55 -6.05 10.67 -1.40
C GLN A 55 -4.57 10.90 -1.08
N GLY A 56 -4.28 11.85 -0.18
CA GLY A 56 -2.92 12.21 0.20
C GLY A 56 -2.14 11.02 0.77
N PHE A 57 -2.77 10.26 1.67
CA PHE A 57 -2.13 9.06 2.25
C PHE A 57 -1.97 7.93 1.22
N SER A 58 -2.94 7.71 0.34
CA SER A 58 -2.84 6.68 -0.70
C SER A 58 -1.76 7.00 -1.75
N ILE A 59 -1.63 8.28 -2.14
CA ILE A 59 -0.55 8.76 -3.03
C ILE A 59 0.80 8.63 -2.33
N SER A 60 0.90 9.05 -1.07
CA SER A 60 2.13 8.92 -0.29
C SER A 60 2.56 7.45 -0.17
N ALA A 61 1.61 6.53 0.02
CA ALA A 61 1.89 5.11 0.02
C ALA A 61 2.42 4.61 -1.32
N ALA A 62 1.83 5.04 -2.45
CA ALA A 62 2.31 4.67 -3.77
C ALA A 62 3.75 5.17 -4.01
N LEU A 63 4.06 6.40 -3.60
CA LEU A 63 5.41 6.96 -3.71
C LEU A 63 6.42 6.20 -2.82
N LEU A 64 6.05 5.91 -1.57
CA LEU A 64 6.90 5.18 -0.64
C LEU A 64 7.15 3.73 -1.08
N SER A 65 6.13 3.06 -1.64
CA SER A 65 6.28 1.72 -2.23
C SER A 65 7.14 1.77 -3.49
N LEU A 66 6.98 2.76 -4.37
CA LEU A 66 7.85 2.93 -5.53
C LEU A 66 9.32 3.11 -5.13
N VAL A 67 9.58 3.92 -4.09
CA VAL A 67 10.92 4.07 -3.53
C VAL A 67 11.43 2.73 -2.98
N ALA A 68 10.60 1.99 -2.23
CA ALA A 68 10.95 0.68 -1.72
C ALA A 68 11.35 -0.29 -2.84
N LEU A 69 10.59 -0.31 -3.94
CA LEU A 69 10.81 -1.13 -5.12
C LEU A 69 12.15 -0.81 -5.80
N ILE A 70 12.44 0.49 -6.01
CA ILE A 70 13.69 0.93 -6.63
C ILE A 70 14.89 0.45 -5.80
N PHE A 71 14.85 0.63 -4.48
CA PHE A 71 15.92 0.14 -3.60
C PHE A 71 16.02 -1.39 -3.55
N LEU A 72 14.89 -2.09 -3.68
CA LEU A 72 14.87 -3.55 -3.72
C LEU A 72 15.50 -4.09 -5.02
N VAL A 73 15.17 -3.49 -6.18
CA VAL A 73 15.80 -3.78 -7.47
C VAL A 73 17.29 -3.49 -7.42
N TRP A 74 17.67 -2.36 -6.82
CA TRP A 74 19.08 -2.00 -6.67
C TRP A 74 19.85 -3.04 -5.83
N SER A 75 19.20 -3.64 -4.82
CA SER A 75 19.80 -4.71 -4.01
C SER A 75 20.17 -5.97 -4.79
N PHE A 76 19.61 -6.20 -5.99
CA PHE A 76 20.01 -7.31 -6.87
C PHE A 76 21.28 -7.02 -7.67
N ILE A 77 21.72 -5.76 -7.74
CA ILE A 77 22.90 -5.36 -8.52
C ILE A 77 24.03 -5.09 -7.52
N PRO A 78 24.84 -6.11 -7.15
CA PRO A 78 25.93 -5.96 -6.18
C PRO A 78 27.03 -4.99 -6.65
N LEU A 79 27.02 -4.58 -7.92
CA LEU A 79 28.01 -3.69 -8.52
C LEU A 79 27.84 -2.21 -8.15
N LEU A 80 26.66 -1.78 -7.66
CA LEU A 80 26.33 -0.35 -7.49
C LEU A 80 26.12 0.09 -6.02
N THR A 81 25.88 -0.82 -5.07
CA THR A 81 25.69 -0.46 -3.64
C THR A 81 25.94 -1.65 -2.72
N ALA A 82 26.30 -1.35 -1.46
CA ALA A 82 26.27 -2.31 -0.36
C ALA A 82 24.83 -2.86 -0.15
N PRO A 83 24.56 -4.16 -0.43
CA PRO A 83 23.20 -4.73 -0.42
C PRO A 83 22.48 -4.61 0.92
N ALA A 84 23.24 -4.53 2.02
CA ALA A 84 22.69 -4.40 3.37
C ALA A 84 21.98 -3.05 3.59
N HIS A 85 22.50 -1.95 3.04
CA HIS A 85 21.95 -0.61 3.26
C HIS A 85 20.71 -0.35 2.40
N SER A 86 20.74 -0.78 1.13
CA SER A 86 19.58 -0.70 0.22
C SER A 86 18.38 -1.46 0.78
N LEU A 87 18.61 -2.64 1.33
CA LEU A 87 17.55 -3.49 1.88
C LEU A 87 16.93 -2.90 3.16
N LEU A 88 17.73 -2.28 4.03
CA LEU A 88 17.21 -1.55 5.19
C LEU A 88 16.34 -0.35 4.81
N VAL A 89 16.77 0.42 3.82
CA VAL A 89 15.99 1.56 3.31
C VAL A 89 14.67 1.06 2.74
N SER A 90 14.71 0.03 1.89
CA SER A 90 13.52 -0.59 1.30
C SER A 90 12.54 -1.10 2.36
N THR A 91 13.01 -1.77 3.40
CA THR A 91 12.17 -2.21 4.53
C THR A 91 11.46 -1.04 5.21
N LYS A 92 12.20 0.04 5.55
CA LYS A 92 11.62 1.20 6.22
C LYS A 92 10.56 1.89 5.35
N THR A 93 10.83 2.05 4.06
CA THR A 93 9.90 2.69 3.13
C THR A 93 8.68 1.81 2.85
N ALA A 94 8.83 0.48 2.76
CA ALA A 94 7.70 -0.44 2.60
C ALA A 94 6.76 -0.44 3.82
N PHE A 95 7.31 -0.44 5.04
CA PHE A 95 6.49 -0.29 6.25
C PHE A 95 5.81 1.07 6.32
N ALA A 96 6.50 2.15 5.96
CA ALA A 96 5.90 3.48 5.89
C ALA A 96 4.76 3.52 4.86
N ALA A 97 4.93 2.92 3.68
CA ALA A 97 3.90 2.81 2.66
C ALA A 97 2.67 2.04 3.17
N ALA A 98 2.89 0.91 3.83
CA ALA A 98 1.82 0.13 4.43
C ALA A 98 1.04 0.91 5.51
N LEU A 99 1.74 1.62 6.39
CA LEU A 99 1.10 2.47 7.41
C LEU A 99 0.27 3.58 6.77
N CYS A 100 0.80 4.25 5.74
CA CYS A 100 0.04 5.25 4.99
C CYS A 100 -1.25 4.67 4.38
N MET A 101 -1.19 3.47 3.78
CA MET A 101 -2.39 2.80 3.27
C MET A 101 -3.39 2.44 4.37
N ILE A 102 -2.91 1.90 5.50
CA ILE A 102 -3.78 1.55 6.63
C ILE A 102 -4.49 2.80 7.15
N VAL A 103 -3.77 3.92 7.29
CA VAL A 103 -4.36 5.19 7.70
C VAL A 103 -5.41 5.64 6.69
N ALA A 104 -5.10 5.66 5.38
CA ALA A 104 -6.05 6.01 4.33
C ALA A 104 -7.34 5.17 4.42
N MET A 105 -7.21 3.85 4.52
CA MET A 105 -8.36 2.94 4.58
C MET A 105 -9.14 3.09 5.89
N SER A 106 -8.46 3.29 7.02
CA SER A 106 -9.11 3.46 8.32
C SER A 106 -9.92 4.75 8.40
N VAL A 107 -9.37 5.88 7.94
CA VAL A 107 -10.07 7.18 7.87
C VAL A 107 -11.30 7.03 6.99
N TYR A 108 -11.13 6.49 5.79
CA TYR A 108 -12.24 6.24 4.86
C TYR A 108 -13.33 5.35 5.48
N THR A 109 -12.94 4.28 6.17
CA THR A 109 -13.89 3.37 6.83
C THR A 109 -14.65 4.07 7.96
N SER A 110 -13.95 4.84 8.80
CA SER A 110 -14.53 5.50 9.97
C SER A 110 -15.58 6.55 9.60
N GLU A 111 -15.30 7.38 8.60
CA GLU A 111 -16.21 8.42 8.13
C GLU A 111 -17.44 7.83 7.43
N ASN A 112 -17.26 6.79 6.62
CA ASN A 112 -18.39 6.11 5.97
C ASN A 112 -19.25 5.31 6.95
N LEU A 113 -18.66 4.77 8.03
CA LEU A 113 -19.43 4.17 9.13
C LEU A 113 -20.24 5.23 9.87
N HIS A 114 -19.65 6.37 10.19
CA HIS A 114 -20.35 7.46 10.87
C HIS A 114 -21.56 7.98 10.07
N LYS A 115 -21.40 8.10 8.74
CA LYS A 115 -22.47 8.47 7.81
C LYS A 115 -23.57 7.41 7.71
N ARG A 116 -23.23 6.12 7.69
CA ARG A 116 -24.25 5.04 7.68
C ARG A 116 -25.10 5.01 8.94
N VAL A 117 -24.54 5.39 10.09
CA VAL A 117 -25.30 5.48 11.35
C VAL A 117 -26.31 6.63 11.30
N HIS A 118 -25.99 7.73 10.60
CA HIS A 118 -26.83 8.93 10.54
C HIS A 118 -27.75 9.01 9.31
N SER A 119 -27.42 8.35 8.21
CA SER A 119 -28.19 8.37 6.96
C SER A 119 -28.67 6.97 6.61
N GLN A 120 -29.98 6.76 6.54
CA GLN A 120 -30.65 5.50 6.22
C GLN A 120 -30.38 4.95 4.79
N LEU A 121 -29.43 5.52 4.04
CA LEU A 121 -29.09 5.05 2.71
C LEU A 121 -28.12 3.86 2.79
N GLN A 122 -28.50 2.74 2.19
CA GLN A 122 -27.69 1.52 2.15
C GLN A 122 -26.50 1.70 1.19
N VAL A 123 -25.42 2.28 1.72
CA VAL A 123 -24.16 2.46 1.00
C VAL A 123 -23.28 1.22 1.20
N SER A 124 -22.96 0.53 0.10
CA SER A 124 -22.07 -0.63 0.07
C SER A 124 -20.65 -0.20 -0.33
N PHE A 125 -19.65 -0.89 0.22
CA PHE A 125 -18.26 -0.68 -0.17
C PHE A 125 -18.00 -1.36 -1.52
N GLY A 126 -17.40 -0.62 -2.45
CA GLY A 126 -17.03 -1.16 -3.76
C GLY A 126 -15.70 -1.92 -3.72
N TRP A 127 -15.34 -2.53 -4.85
CA TRP A 127 -14.16 -3.39 -4.97
C TRP A 127 -12.83 -2.65 -4.76
N SER A 128 -12.75 -1.37 -5.10
CA SER A 128 -11.53 -0.56 -4.94
C SER A 128 -11.13 -0.41 -3.48
N PHE A 129 -12.10 -0.39 -2.56
CA PHE A 129 -11.84 -0.37 -1.13
C PHE A 129 -11.14 -1.65 -0.65
N TYR A 130 -11.61 -2.82 -1.10
CA TYR A 130 -10.97 -4.09 -0.76
C TYR A 130 -9.57 -4.20 -1.37
N LEU A 131 -9.38 -3.71 -2.60
CA LEU A 131 -8.06 -3.63 -3.22
C LEU A 131 -7.10 -2.76 -2.38
N GLY A 132 -7.58 -1.66 -1.81
CA GLY A 132 -6.82 -0.85 -0.86
C GLY A 132 -6.30 -1.63 0.36
N TRP A 133 -7.15 -2.43 0.99
CA TRP A 133 -6.74 -3.31 2.10
C TRP A 133 -5.78 -4.42 1.67
N ILE A 134 -6.02 -5.04 0.51
CA ILE A 134 -5.12 -6.07 -0.05
C ILE A 134 -3.73 -5.48 -0.32
N SER A 135 -3.67 -4.25 -0.87
CA SER A 135 -2.42 -3.53 -1.07
C SER A 135 -1.68 -3.30 0.25
N ALA A 136 -2.36 -2.83 1.29
CA ALA A 136 -1.74 -2.63 2.61
C ALA A 136 -1.10 -3.91 3.16
N ILE A 137 -1.80 -5.05 3.05
CA ILE A 137 -1.30 -6.35 3.49
C ILE A 137 -0.07 -6.78 2.68
N LEU A 138 -0.11 -6.62 1.35
CA LEU A 138 1.01 -6.96 0.46
C LEU A 138 2.25 -6.11 0.76
N LEU A 139 2.07 -4.80 1.01
CA LEU A 139 3.16 -3.90 1.39
C LEU A 139 3.78 -4.27 2.75
N LEU A 140 2.97 -4.72 3.72
CA LEU A 140 3.48 -5.26 4.99
C LEU A 140 4.31 -6.52 4.78
N PHE A 141 3.83 -7.46 3.95
CA PHE A 141 4.58 -8.67 3.62
C PHE A 141 5.89 -8.34 2.91
N ALA A 142 5.88 -7.39 1.97
CA ALA A 142 7.09 -6.90 1.31
C ALA A 142 8.11 -6.38 2.33
N GLY A 143 7.69 -5.51 3.26
CA GLY A 143 8.56 -5.00 4.33
C GLY A 143 9.14 -6.11 5.22
N ALA A 144 8.31 -7.08 5.62
CA ALA A 144 8.72 -8.20 6.46
C ALA A 144 9.71 -9.14 5.74
N LEU A 145 9.48 -9.44 4.47
CA LEU A 145 10.37 -10.28 3.66
C LEU A 145 11.71 -9.60 3.40
N SER A 146 11.71 -8.29 3.13
CA SER A 146 12.94 -7.48 3.01
C SER A 146 13.74 -7.47 4.32
N LEU A 147 13.06 -7.35 5.47
CA LEU A 147 13.71 -7.41 6.78
C LEU A 147 14.31 -8.79 7.06
N ALA A 148 13.58 -9.85 6.74
CA ALA A 148 14.05 -11.22 6.90
C ALA A 148 15.30 -11.48 6.03
N ALA A 149 15.30 -10.98 4.79
CA ALA A 149 16.47 -11.03 3.92
C ALA A 149 17.65 -10.24 4.53
N HIS A 150 17.43 -9.04 5.07
CA HIS A 150 18.51 -8.26 5.70
C HIS A 150 19.14 -8.98 6.90
N CYS A 151 18.31 -9.52 7.80
CA CYS A 151 18.77 -10.30 8.94
C CYS A 151 19.55 -11.57 8.50
N GLY A 152 19.14 -12.18 7.39
CA GLY A 152 19.85 -13.32 6.78
C GLY A 152 21.26 -12.97 6.30
N SER A 153 21.45 -11.82 5.66
CA SER A 153 22.77 -11.36 5.15
C SER A 153 23.71 -11.12 6.31
N ARG A 154 23.25 -10.39 7.33
CA ARG A 154 24.05 -10.05 8.50
C ARG A 154 24.49 -11.29 9.28
N ARG A 155 23.63 -12.31 9.35
CA ARG A 155 23.94 -13.59 10.03
C ARG A 155 24.97 -14.42 9.26
N ALA A 156 24.99 -14.34 7.92
CA ALA A 156 26.00 -15.01 7.10
C ALA A 156 27.38 -14.36 7.27
N GLU A 157 27.44 -13.03 7.28
CA GLU A 157 28.68 -12.25 7.44
C GLU A 157 29.32 -12.45 8.84
N TYR A 158 28.51 -12.57 9.89
CA TYR A 158 29.00 -12.87 11.25
C TYR A 158 29.58 -14.29 11.39
N ARG A 159 29.15 -15.26 10.56
CA ARG A 159 29.61 -16.65 10.62
C ARG A 159 30.94 -16.91 9.88
N SER A 160 31.39 -15.95 9.06
CA SER A 160 32.62 -16.04 8.29
C SER A 160 33.84 -15.40 8.98
N ILE A 161 33.67 -14.91 10.21
CA ILE A 161 34.72 -14.37 11.09
C ILE A 161 34.97 -15.40 12.19
#